data_AF-A0A3M5TB55-F1
#
_entry.id   AF-A0A3M5TB55-F1
#
_cell.length_a   1.000
_cell.length_b   1.000
_cell.length_c   1.000
_cell.angle_alpha   90.00
_cell.angle_beta   90.00
_cell.angle_gamma   90.00
#
_symmetry.space_group_name_H-M   'P 1'
#
loop_
_entity.id
_entity.type
_entity.pdbx_description
1 polymer ?
#
loop_
_entity_poly.entity_id
_entity_poly.type
_entity_poly.pdbx_seq_one_letter_code
_entity_poly.pdbx_strand_id
1 'polypeptide(L)'
;FLPPPFHKLGLAKLKQGYEDWDDKAFTGLKSGDTTWQVFDDGLVLIEADASVPVEDRSVGLYFVSPSHLSKLLLSCFEVAAFGSGWYRITLKNLGMAKVEEPPVTAPTSYSMPMQREKTVSESHLFIPATRAMSEQWVQKAIARMARSLTY
;
A
#
# COMPACT_ATOMS: atom_id res chain seq x y z
N PHE A 1 -6.85 7.51 25.19
CA PHE A 1 -6.63 7.29 23.76
C PHE A 1 -7.43 6.07 23.35
N LEU A 2 -8.50 6.24 22.58
CA LEU A 2 -9.17 5.11 21.94
C LEU A 2 -8.30 4.70 20.75
N PRO A 3 -7.96 3.41 20.58
CA PRO A 3 -7.25 2.97 19.38
C PRO A 3 -8.10 3.33 18.15
N PRO A 4 -7.50 3.89 17.08
CA PRO A 4 -8.20 4.09 15.82
C PRO A 4 -8.88 2.79 15.35
N PRO A 5 -9.98 2.86 14.57
CA PRO A 5 -10.76 1.68 14.21
C PRO A 5 -10.09 0.84 13.10
N PHE A 6 -8.87 0.38 13.33
CA PHE A 6 -8.01 -0.28 12.34
C PHE A 6 -8.63 -1.55 11.73
N HIS A 7 -9.37 -2.34 12.51
CA HIS A 7 -10.07 -3.52 12.00
C HIS A 7 -11.16 -3.17 10.97
N LYS A 8 -11.82 -2.01 11.10
CA LYS A 8 -12.86 -1.58 10.15
C LYS A 8 -12.27 -1.10 8.82
N LEU A 9 -10.98 -0.78 8.80
CA LEU A 9 -10.29 -0.23 7.65
C LEU A 9 -9.55 -1.30 6.81
N GLY A 10 -9.54 -2.56 7.24
CA GLY A 10 -8.93 -3.63 6.45
C GLY A 10 -7.40 -3.51 6.31
N LEU A 11 -6.72 -2.74 7.16
CA LEU A 11 -5.26 -2.63 7.20
C LEU A 11 -4.58 -3.85 7.86
N ALA A 12 -5.35 -4.78 8.42
CA ALA A 12 -4.89 -6.02 9.02
C ALA A 12 -5.36 -7.16 8.14
N LYS A 13 -4.41 -8.00 7.72
CA LYS A 13 -4.78 -9.37 7.34
C LYS A 13 -5.36 -10.02 8.58
N LEU A 14 -6.55 -10.62 8.45
CA LEU A 14 -7.37 -11.22 9.52
C LEU A 14 -6.61 -12.21 10.44
N LYS A 15 -5.38 -12.63 10.07
CA LYS A 15 -4.51 -13.55 10.80
C LYS A 15 -3.32 -12.89 11.54
N GLN A 16 -2.94 -11.65 11.26
CA GLN A 16 -1.63 -11.10 11.71
C GLN A 16 -1.71 -10.00 12.78
N GLY A 17 -2.86 -9.33 12.96
CA GLY A 17 -3.00 -8.26 13.97
C GLY A 17 -2.23 -6.98 13.63
N TYR A 18 -2.20 -6.03 14.58
CA TYR A 18 -1.36 -4.83 14.52
C TYR A 18 -0.45 -4.78 15.73
N GLU A 19 0.75 -4.29 15.49
CA GLU A 19 1.71 -3.97 16.54
C GLU A 19 1.97 -2.47 16.49
N ASP A 20 1.78 -1.80 17.64
CA ASP A 20 2.26 -0.45 17.83
C ASP A 20 3.78 -0.46 17.66
N TRP A 21 4.28 0.43 16.81
CA TRP A 21 5.70 0.52 16.48
C TRP A 21 6.18 1.94 16.65
N ASP A 22 6.53 2.25 17.89
CA ASP A 22 6.99 3.58 18.27
C ASP A 22 8.51 3.59 18.49
N ASP A 23 9.14 4.65 18.00
CA ASP A 23 10.55 4.97 18.23
C ASP A 23 10.64 6.40 18.75
N LYS A 24 11.84 6.83 19.16
CA LYS A 24 12.13 8.20 19.55
C LYS A 24 11.83 9.21 18.43
N ALA A 25 11.93 8.78 17.16
CA ALA A 25 11.79 9.66 15.99
C ALA A 25 10.41 9.60 15.31
N PHE A 26 9.59 8.60 15.62
CA PHE A 26 8.29 8.41 14.97
C PHE A 26 7.32 7.63 15.85
N THR A 27 6.04 7.86 15.60
CA THR A 27 4.95 6.99 16.04
C THR A 27 4.51 6.14 14.86
N GLY A 28 4.25 4.86 15.06
CA GLY A 28 4.04 3.96 13.93
C GLY A 28 3.21 2.74 14.23
N LEU A 29 2.85 2.04 13.16
CA LEU A 29 2.09 0.81 13.19
C LEU A 29 2.67 -0.16 12.19
N LYS A 30 2.71 -1.43 12.58
CA LYS A 30 3.12 -2.52 11.70
C LYS A 30 2.05 -3.60 11.67
N SER A 31 1.79 -4.11 10.46
CA SER A 31 0.95 -5.29 10.24
C SER A 31 1.58 -6.12 9.13
N GLY A 32 2.28 -7.19 9.50
CA GLY A 32 3.07 -7.99 8.58
C GLY A 32 4.17 -7.15 7.93
N ASP A 33 4.16 -7.09 6.60
CA ASP A 33 5.13 -6.34 5.78
C ASP A 33 4.65 -4.91 5.43
N THR A 34 3.49 -4.50 5.94
CA THR A 34 2.99 -3.13 5.82
C THR A 34 3.35 -2.35 7.06
N THR A 35 3.95 -1.17 6.87
CA THR A 35 4.34 -0.25 7.94
C THR A 35 3.81 1.15 7.67
N TRP A 36 3.37 1.80 8.72
CA TRP A 36 2.99 3.20 8.74
C TRP A 36 3.79 3.92 9.81
N GLN A 37 4.35 5.08 9.49
CA GLN A 37 5.17 5.87 10.39
C GLN A 37 4.82 7.35 10.23
N VAL A 38 4.70 8.05 11.34
CA VAL A 38 4.51 9.50 11.42
C VAL A 38 5.66 10.08 12.21
N PHE A 39 6.39 10.98 11.57
CA PHE A 39 7.52 11.69 12.15
C PHE A 39 7.09 13.07 12.67
N ASP A 40 7.82 13.58 13.65
CA ASP A 40 7.55 14.87 14.30
C ASP A 40 7.64 16.07 13.32
N ASP A 41 8.38 15.91 12.22
CA ASP A 41 8.55 16.92 11.17
C ASP A 41 7.37 16.96 10.17
N GLY A 42 6.37 16.09 10.33
CA GLY A 42 5.20 16.00 9.47
C GLY A 42 5.38 15.08 8.26
N LEU A 43 6.48 14.32 8.17
CA LEU A 43 6.61 13.21 7.23
C LEU A 43 5.72 12.03 7.66
N VAL A 44 4.95 11.51 6.72
CA VAL A 44 4.20 10.27 6.86
C VAL A 44 4.74 9.26 5.84
N LEU A 45 5.34 8.18 6.34
CA LEU A 45 5.84 7.09 5.52
C LEU A 45 4.86 5.91 5.56
N ILE A 46 4.42 5.49 4.38
CA ILE A 46 3.62 4.29 4.19
C ILE A 46 4.46 3.35 3.33
N GLU A 47 4.79 2.19 3.88
CA GLU A 47 5.36 1.10 3.11
C GLU A 47 4.37 -0.05 3.13
N ALA A 48 4.05 -0.58 1.96
CA ALA A 48 3.16 -1.72 1.84
C ALA A 48 3.84 -2.79 1.01
N ASP A 49 3.74 -4.02 1.47
CA ASP A 49 4.01 -5.14 0.60
C ASP A 49 2.85 -5.31 -0.36
N ALA A 50 3.15 -5.16 -1.65
CA ALA A 50 2.19 -5.35 -2.71
C ALA A 50 1.92 -6.83 -2.99
N SER A 51 2.71 -7.75 -2.41
CA SER A 51 2.49 -9.19 -2.56
C SER A 51 1.11 -9.60 -2.03
N VAL A 52 0.34 -10.29 -2.87
CA VAL A 52 -0.96 -10.84 -2.46
C VAL A 52 -0.71 -12.22 -1.86
N PRO A 53 -1.09 -12.48 -0.58
CA PRO A 53 -1.07 -13.83 -0.05
C PRO A 53 -2.23 -14.58 -0.70
N VAL A 54 -1.94 -15.47 -1.64
CA VAL A 54 -2.98 -16.33 -2.20
C VAL A 54 -2.80 -17.72 -1.64
N GLU A 55 -3.68 -18.08 -0.71
CA GLU A 55 -3.94 -19.48 -0.40
C GLU A 55 -4.42 -20.13 -1.71
N ASP A 56 -3.63 -21.11 -2.19
CA ASP A 56 -3.99 -22.08 -3.23
C ASP A 56 -3.80 -21.72 -4.71
N ARG A 57 -3.20 -20.55 -5.08
CA ARG A 57 -2.90 -20.26 -6.50
C ARG A 57 -1.59 -19.50 -6.72
N SER A 58 -0.64 -20.16 -7.40
CA SER A 58 0.63 -19.58 -7.85
C SER A 58 0.48 -18.35 -8.76
N VAL A 59 -0.68 -18.19 -9.40
CA VAL A 59 -1.06 -17.05 -10.24
C VAL A 59 -1.16 -15.72 -9.48
N GLY A 60 -1.60 -15.77 -8.22
CA GLY A 60 -1.85 -14.57 -7.42
C GLY A 60 -0.60 -13.78 -7.06
N LEU A 61 0.58 -14.38 -7.23
CA LEU A 61 1.88 -13.76 -7.01
C LEU A 61 2.25 -12.74 -8.11
N TYR A 62 1.51 -12.71 -9.23
CA TYR A 62 1.82 -11.92 -10.41
C TYR A 62 0.86 -10.74 -10.63
N PHE A 63 -0.16 -10.60 -9.80
CA PHE A 63 -1.17 -9.55 -9.90
C PHE A 63 -1.27 -8.78 -8.60
N VAL A 64 -1.10 -7.47 -8.69
CA VAL A 64 -1.30 -6.54 -7.59
C VAL A 64 -2.59 -5.78 -7.90
N SER A 65 -3.66 -6.18 -7.22
CA SER A 65 -4.99 -5.58 -7.40
C SER A 65 -4.97 -4.07 -7.12
N PRO A 66 -5.30 -3.20 -8.10
CA PRO A 66 -5.41 -1.76 -7.88
C PRO A 66 -6.47 -1.42 -6.83
N SER A 67 -7.56 -2.19 -6.77
CA SER A 67 -8.62 -1.97 -5.77
C SER A 67 -8.13 -2.31 -4.35
N HIS A 68 -7.30 -3.35 -4.19
CA HIS A 68 -6.66 -3.66 -2.92
C HIS A 68 -5.69 -2.55 -2.49
N LEU A 69 -4.80 -2.12 -3.39
CA LEU A 69 -3.88 -1.01 -3.13
C LEU A 69 -4.63 0.27 -2.73
N SER A 70 -5.70 0.61 -3.45
CA SER A 70 -6.49 1.80 -3.14
C SER A 70 -7.09 1.73 -1.73
N LYS A 71 -7.64 0.58 -1.33
CA LYS A 71 -8.20 0.41 0.03
C LYS A 71 -7.11 0.56 1.08
N LEU A 72 -5.99 -0.14 0.91
CA LEU A 72 -4.87 -0.11 1.85
C LEU A 72 -4.36 1.32 2.05
N LEU A 73 -4.08 2.04 0.96
CA LEU A 73 -3.52 3.39 1.04
C LEU A 73 -4.50 4.38 1.67
N LEU A 74 -5.79 4.34 1.30
CA LEU A 74 -6.82 5.21 1.88
C LEU A 74 -6.99 4.96 3.37
N SER A 75 -6.91 3.71 3.79
CA SER A 75 -6.98 3.37 5.19
C SER A 75 -5.78 3.91 5.97
N CYS A 76 -4.57 3.93 5.40
CA CYS A 76 -3.42 4.60 6.02
C CYS A 76 -3.65 6.11 6.20
N PHE A 77 -4.31 6.78 5.25
CA PHE A 77 -4.68 8.20 5.39
C PHE A 77 -5.72 8.43 6.50
N GLU A 78 -6.67 7.50 6.66
CA GLU A 78 -7.68 7.56 7.73
C GLU A 78 -7.07 7.44 9.13
N VAL A 79 -6.04 6.61 9.30
CA VAL A 79 -5.27 6.52 10.56
C VAL A 79 -4.57 7.83 10.89
N ALA A 80 -3.99 8.49 9.87
CA ALA A 80 -3.40 9.81 10.01
C ALA A 80 -4.44 10.94 10.20
N ALA A 81 -5.72 10.60 10.40
CA ALA A 81 -6.84 11.50 10.64
C ALA A 81 -7.00 12.62 9.59
N PHE A 82 -6.51 12.40 8.36
CA PHE A 82 -6.42 13.43 7.31
C PHE A 82 -5.84 14.77 7.83
N GLY A 83 -4.58 14.75 8.26
CA GLY A 83 -3.81 15.92 8.69
C GLY A 83 -3.10 16.67 7.55
N SER A 84 -2.28 17.67 7.86
CA SER A 84 -1.33 18.24 6.88
C SER A 84 0.00 17.53 7.01
N GLY A 85 0.65 17.20 5.89
CA GLY A 85 1.92 16.49 5.94
C GLY A 85 2.48 16.10 4.57
N TRP A 86 3.72 15.64 4.58
CA TRP A 86 4.37 15.07 3.41
C TRP A 86 4.18 13.56 3.42
N TYR A 87 3.47 13.02 2.43
CA TYR A 87 3.17 11.59 2.36
C TYR A 87 4.08 10.93 1.33
N ARG A 88 4.73 9.83 1.72
CA ARG A 88 5.46 8.95 0.80
C ARG A 88 4.92 7.54 0.89
N ILE A 89 4.54 6.97 -0.25
CA ILE A 89 4.09 5.59 -0.39
C ILE A 89 5.16 4.80 -1.11
N THR A 90 5.55 3.66 -0.57
CA THR A 90 6.50 2.73 -1.18
C THR A 90 5.87 1.34 -1.30
N LEU A 91 5.83 0.81 -2.53
CA LEU A 91 5.42 -0.56 -2.81
C LEU A 91 6.65 -1.43 -3.04
N LYS A 92 6.75 -2.50 -2.25
CA LYS A 92 7.84 -3.49 -2.31
C LYS A 92 7.38 -4.76 -3.04
N ASN A 93 8.33 -5.63 -3.41
CA ASN A 93 8.11 -6.95 -4.01
C ASN A 93 7.38 -6.96 -5.37
N LEU A 94 7.61 -5.96 -6.24
CA LEU A 94 6.95 -5.87 -7.56
C LEU A 94 7.73 -6.53 -8.72
N GLY A 95 8.78 -7.29 -8.44
CA GLY A 95 9.70 -7.81 -9.48
C GLY A 95 9.05 -8.70 -10.54
N MET A 96 7.88 -9.28 -10.27
CA MET A 96 7.14 -10.13 -11.22
C MET A 96 5.67 -9.73 -11.36
N ALA A 97 5.27 -8.60 -10.77
CA ALA A 97 3.87 -8.26 -10.60
C ALA A 97 3.39 -7.20 -11.60
N LYS A 98 2.19 -7.42 -12.14
CA LYS A 98 1.41 -6.41 -12.87
C LYS A 98 0.37 -5.79 -11.95
N VAL A 99 0.22 -4.47 -12.03
CA VAL A 99 -0.84 -3.76 -11.32
C VAL A 99 -2.13 -3.87 -12.12
N GLU A 100 -2.75 -5.04 -12.02
CA GLU A 100 -3.99 -5.43 -12.69
C GLU A 100 -4.78 -6.34 -11.74
N GLU A 101 -6.10 -6.39 -11.90
CA GLU A 101 -6.90 -7.36 -11.15
C GLU A 101 -6.56 -8.79 -11.61
N PRO A 102 -6.45 -9.76 -10.70
CA PRO A 102 -6.18 -11.14 -11.08
C PRO A 102 -7.33 -11.68 -11.95
N PRO A 103 -7.04 -12.51 -12.96
CA PRO A 103 -8.07 -13.07 -13.82
C PRO A 103 -9.02 -13.96 -13.00
N VAL A 104 -10.32 -13.81 -13.24
CA VAL A 104 -11.38 -14.58 -12.56
C VAL A 104 -11.27 -16.08 -12.88
N THR A 105 -10.86 -16.40 -14.11
CA THR A 105 -10.63 -17.76 -14.60
C THR A 105 -9.13 -18.01 -14.74
N ALA A 106 -8.63 -19.13 -14.20
CA ALA A 106 -7.23 -19.51 -14.38
C ALA A 106 -6.96 -19.84 -15.86
N PRO A 107 -6.11 -19.07 -16.56
CA PRO A 107 -5.64 -19.41 -17.90
C PRO A 107 -4.69 -20.61 -17.85
N THR A 108 -4.56 -21.27 -18.98
CA THR A 108 -3.75 -22.50 -19.15
C THR A 108 -2.25 -22.21 -19.28
N SER A 109 -1.84 -20.97 -19.55
CA SER A 109 -0.43 -20.57 -19.63
C SER A 109 -0.23 -19.07 -19.37
N TYR A 110 0.98 -18.68 -18.99
CA TYR A 110 1.41 -17.30 -18.76
C TYR A 110 2.76 -17.03 -19.44
N SER A 111 2.90 -15.86 -20.07
CA SER A 111 4.20 -15.34 -20.50
C SER A 111 4.62 -14.23 -19.54
N MET A 112 5.85 -14.33 -19.01
CA MET A 112 6.34 -13.47 -17.95
C MET A 112 7.67 -12.81 -18.33
N PRO A 113 7.78 -11.48 -18.23
CA PRO A 113 9.07 -10.82 -18.26
C PRO A 113 9.81 -11.10 -16.95
N MET A 114 11.01 -11.65 -17.04
CA MET A 114 11.86 -11.90 -15.89
C MET A 114 12.52 -10.58 -15.49
N GLN A 115 11.90 -9.82 -14.58
CA GLN A 115 12.46 -8.57 -14.06
C GLN A 115 13.05 -8.80 -12.66
N ARG A 116 14.09 -8.03 -12.33
CA ARG A 116 14.63 -7.98 -10.95
C ARG A 116 13.62 -7.28 -10.05
N GLU A 117 13.73 -7.50 -8.75
CA GLU A 117 12.94 -6.80 -7.74
C GLU A 117 12.82 -5.31 -8.06
N LYS A 118 11.58 -4.86 -8.19
CA LYS A 118 11.24 -3.48 -8.48
C LYS A 118 10.53 -2.92 -7.26
N THR A 119 11.06 -1.81 -6.77
CA THR A 119 10.42 -0.99 -5.74
C THR A 119 9.96 0.27 -6.42
N VAL A 120 8.73 0.70 -6.15
CA VAL A 120 8.20 1.96 -6.69
C VAL A 120 7.70 2.81 -5.53
N SER A 121 8.07 4.09 -5.56
CA SER A 121 7.65 5.06 -4.54
C SER A 121 7.03 6.30 -5.16
N GLU A 122 5.99 6.83 -4.53
CA GLU A 122 5.32 8.07 -4.89
C GLU A 122 5.21 8.97 -3.66
N SER A 123 5.36 10.28 -3.84
CA SER A 123 5.30 11.25 -2.74
C SER A 123 4.49 12.49 -3.08
N HIS A 124 3.82 13.07 -2.08
CA HIS A 124 3.04 14.29 -2.24
C HIS A 124 2.84 15.06 -0.93
N LEU A 125 2.87 16.39 -1.03
CA LEU A 125 2.54 17.30 0.06
C LEU A 125 1.03 17.55 0.10
N PHE A 126 0.41 17.35 1.26
CA PHE A 126 -0.98 17.66 1.47
C PHE A 126 -1.14 18.77 2.52
N ILE A 127 -1.74 19.91 2.13
CA ILE A 127 -2.02 21.04 3.01
C ILE A 127 -3.39 21.65 2.66
N PRO A 128 -4.46 21.35 3.41
CA PRO A 128 -4.62 20.19 4.30
C PRO A 128 -4.81 18.88 3.50
N ALA A 129 -4.55 17.71 4.08
CA ALA A 129 -5.05 16.48 3.48
C ALA A 129 -6.56 16.42 3.67
N THR A 130 -7.29 16.32 2.57
CA THR A 130 -8.72 16.04 2.58
C THR A 130 -8.93 14.68 1.94
N ARG A 131 -9.98 13.96 2.36
CA ARG A 131 -10.32 12.65 1.80
C ARG A 131 -10.38 12.68 0.26
N ALA A 132 -11.06 13.67 -0.32
CA ALA A 132 -11.20 13.79 -1.77
C ALA A 132 -9.85 13.97 -2.48
N MET A 133 -8.93 14.76 -1.91
CA MET A 133 -7.58 14.95 -2.46
C MET A 133 -6.76 13.66 -2.36
N SER A 134 -6.81 12.98 -1.22
CA SER A 134 -6.12 11.71 -1.01
C SER A 134 -6.64 10.63 -1.96
N GLU A 135 -7.95 10.50 -2.14
CA GLU A 135 -8.58 9.58 -3.10
C GLU A 135 -8.11 9.85 -4.53
N GLN A 136 -8.20 11.09 -4.98
CA GLN A 136 -7.76 11.45 -6.33
C GLN A 136 -6.27 11.19 -6.54
N TRP A 137 -5.45 11.51 -5.54
CA TRP A 137 -4.01 11.31 -5.61
C TRP A 137 -3.64 9.82 -5.61
N VAL A 138 -4.28 9.00 -4.76
CA VAL A 138 -4.07 7.54 -4.71
C VAL A 138 -4.33 6.92 -6.08
N GLN A 139 -5.43 7.27 -6.76
CA GLN A 139 -5.72 6.77 -8.11
C GLN A 139 -4.62 7.14 -9.11
N LYS A 140 -4.15 8.40 -9.08
CA LYS A 140 -3.05 8.88 -9.95
C LYS A 140 -1.71 8.24 -9.59
N ALA A 141 -1.45 7.97 -8.32
CA ALA A 141 -0.24 7.31 -7.85
C ALA A 141 -0.19 5.86 -8.34
N ILE A 142 -1.28 5.10 -8.16
CA ILE A 142 -1.38 3.71 -8.64
C ILE A 142 -1.19 3.65 -10.17
N ALA A 143 -1.82 4.54 -10.94
CA ALA A 143 -1.65 4.59 -12.39
C ALA A 143 -0.21 4.95 -12.83
N ARG A 144 0.48 5.82 -12.08
CA ARG A 144 1.90 6.12 -12.31
C ARG A 144 2.78 4.92 -11.98
N MET A 145 2.56 4.29 -10.83
CA MET A 145 3.27 3.07 -10.43
C MET A 145 3.10 1.95 -11.45
N ALA A 146 1.87 1.71 -11.92
CA ALA A 146 1.58 0.71 -12.95
C ALA A 146 2.37 0.97 -14.24
N ARG A 147 2.44 2.22 -14.71
CA ARG A 147 3.27 2.59 -15.87
C ARG A 147 4.75 2.37 -15.59
N SER A 148 5.24 2.78 -14.43
CA SER A 148 6.63 2.58 -14.04
C SER A 148 7.03 1.11 -13.99
N LEU A 149 6.11 0.18 -13.74
CA LEU A 149 6.40 -1.25 -13.77
C LEU A 149 6.49 -1.82 -15.18
N THR A 150 5.73 -1.26 -16.13
CA THR A 150 5.71 -1.70 -17.54
C THR A 150 6.96 -1.31 -18.32
N TYR A 151 7.62 -0.20 -17.96
CA TYR A 151 8.87 0.29 -18.57
C TYR A 151 10.10 -0.13 -17.76
#